data_AF-A0A6V8PL71-F1
#
_entry.id   AF-A0A6V8PL71-F1
#
_cell.length_a   1.000
_cell.length_b   1.000
_cell.length_c   1.000
_cell.angle_alpha   90.00
_cell.angle_beta   90.00
_cell.angle_gamma   90.00
#
_symmetry.space_group_name_H-M   'P 1'
#
loop_
_entity.id
_entity.type
_entity.pdbx_description
1 polymer ?
#
loop_
_entity_poly.entity_id
_entity_poly.type
_entity_poly.pdbx_seq_one_letter_code
_entity_poly.pdbx_strand_id
1 'polypeptide(L)'
;QDCIDSDTKFVAPSHIRFEVTSVIRNQVYRGNISEQTGKKAFNVSHDINLDLRHNRQIFDEAWRLALTYKRPTTYDSYYLALARLEGCDLWTADRRLINAVKESLPWVKWIGDYVPQKHQENTEMNFTT
;
A
#
# COMPACT_ATOMS: atom_id res chain seq x y z
N GLN A 1 -14.26 -5.62 -6.32
CA GLN A 1 -13.77 -6.70 -5.46
C GLN A 1 -13.00 -6.06 -4.32
N ASP A 2 -13.42 -6.30 -3.07
CA ASP A 2 -12.61 -5.93 -1.91
C ASP A 2 -11.39 -6.85 -1.84
N CYS A 3 -10.20 -6.29 -1.61
CA CYS A 3 -8.94 -7.02 -1.66
C CYS A 3 -8.70 -7.90 -0.41
N ILE A 4 -9.53 -7.75 0.62
CA ILE A 4 -9.52 -8.59 1.83
C ILE A 4 -10.20 -9.94 1.59
N ASP A 5 -11.13 -10.02 0.62
CA ASP A 5 -11.99 -11.19 0.39
C ASP A 5 -11.67 -11.93 -0.93
N SER A 6 -10.62 -11.53 -1.63
CA SER A 6 -10.12 -12.19 -2.83
C SER A 6 -8.69 -12.67 -2.64
N ASP A 7 -8.26 -13.64 -3.44
CA ASP A 7 -6.88 -14.16 -3.51
C ASP A 7 -5.89 -13.12 -4.11
N THR A 8 -6.13 -11.84 -3.83
CA THR A 8 -5.41 -10.68 -4.35
C THR A 8 -4.07 -10.58 -3.65
N LYS A 9 -3.01 -10.74 -4.44
CA LYS A 9 -1.64 -10.60 -3.95
C LYS A 9 -1.28 -9.12 -3.85
N PHE A 10 -0.82 -8.71 -2.67
CA PHE A 10 -0.22 -7.39 -2.47
C PHE A 10 1.28 -7.46 -2.70
N VAL A 11 1.77 -6.58 -3.56
CA VAL A 11 3.20 -6.38 -3.80
C VAL A 11 3.63 -5.03 -3.24
N ALA A 12 4.81 -4.97 -2.63
CA ALA A 12 5.36 -3.72 -2.14
C ALA A 12 6.89 -3.70 -2.26
N PRO A 13 7.51 -2.52 -2.42
CA PRO A 13 8.94 -2.38 -2.23
C PRO A 13 9.34 -2.81 -0.82
N SER A 14 10.47 -3.50 -0.68
CA SER A 14 10.95 -4.00 0.62
C SER A 14 11.04 -2.92 1.71
N HIS A 15 11.22 -1.65 1.34
CA HIS A 15 11.38 -0.57 2.31
C HIS A 15 10.09 -0.17 3.05
N ILE A 16 8.92 -0.64 2.61
CA ILE A 16 7.65 -0.44 3.32
C ILE A 16 7.72 -0.90 4.78
N ARG A 17 8.47 -1.97 5.07
CA ARG A 17 8.64 -2.50 6.43
C ARG A 17 9.33 -1.49 7.35
N PHE A 18 10.31 -0.75 6.83
CA PHE A 18 10.97 0.32 7.58
C PHE A 18 10.06 1.52 7.78
N GLU A 19 9.32 1.91 6.73
CA GLU A 19 8.36 3.02 6.79
C GLU A 19 7.27 2.76 7.83
N VAL A 20 6.61 1.61 7.77
CA VAL A 20 5.55 1.22 8.70
C VAL A 20 6.07 1.16 10.14
N THR A 21 7.23 0.53 10.37
CA THR A 21 7.83 0.45 11.71
C THR A 21 8.15 1.84 12.26
N SER A 22 8.73 2.71 11.43
CA SER A 22 9.08 4.09 11.81
C SER A 22 7.84 4.91 12.15
N VAL A 23 6.78 4.82 11.33
CA VAL A 23 5.51 5.52 11.56
C VAL A 23 4.88 5.08 12.88
N ILE A 24 4.77 3.77 13.14
CA ILE A 24 4.21 3.24 14.39
C ILE A 24 5.03 3.75 15.58
N ARG A 25 6.36 3.64 15.52
CA ARG A 25 7.24 4.09 16.61
C ARG A 25 7.11 5.58 16.87
N ASN A 26 7.02 6.40 15.83
CA ASN A 26 6.84 7.84 15.91
C ASN A 26 5.48 8.21 16.52
N GLN A 27 4.41 7.49 16.20
CA GLN A 27 3.09 7.69 16.83
C GLN A 27 3.11 7.40 18.32
N VAL A 28 3.81 6.34 18.76
CA VAL A 28 4.03 6.06 20.19
C VAL A 28 4.87 7.15 20.84
N TYR A 29 5.97 7.55 20.21
CA TYR A 29 6.89 8.57 20.74
C TYR A 29 6.18 9.91 20.99
N ARG A 30 5.29 10.31 20.07
CA ARG A 30 4.52 11.55 20.17
C ARG A 30 3.33 11.46 21.14
N GLY A 31 3.08 10.31 21.75
CA GLY A 31 1.93 10.09 22.63
C GLY A 31 0.59 10.01 21.91
N ASN A 32 0.57 9.89 20.58
CA ASN A 32 -0.67 9.77 19.79
C ASN A 32 -1.36 8.41 20.00
N ILE A 33 -0.57 7.37 20.30
CA ILE A 33 -1.06 6.05 20.69
C ILE A 33 -0.23 5.53 21.86
N SER A 34 -0.80 4.63 22.67
CA SER A 34 -0.07 3.98 23.75
C SER A 34 0.98 3.00 23.21
N GLU A 35 1.99 2.69 24.03
CA GLU A 35 3.00 1.68 23.71
C GLU A 35 2.38 0.30 23.42
N GLN A 36 1.37 -0.09 24.19
CA GLN A 36 0.65 -1.34 23.98
C GLN A 36 -0.08 -1.35 22.62
N THR A 37 -0.76 -0.26 22.26
CA THR A 37 -1.43 -0.13 20.95
C THR A 37 -0.41 -0.13 19.82
N GLY A 38 0.72 0.57 19.97
CA GLY A 38 1.81 0.57 18.99
C GLY A 38 2.41 -0.82 18.78
N LYS A 39 2.65 -1.57 19.86
CA LYS A 39 3.17 -2.95 19.75
C LYS A 39 2.18 -3.89 19.05
N LYS A 40 0.88 -3.76 19.35
CA LYS A 40 -0.18 -4.50 18.64
C LYS A 40 -0.18 -4.17 17.14
N ALA A 41 -0.15 -2.88 16.79
CA ALA A 41 -0.10 -2.45 15.38
C ALA A 41 1.15 -2.96 14.66
N PHE A 42 2.32 -2.94 15.33
CA PHE A 42 3.56 -3.47 14.77
C PHE A 42 3.46 -4.97 14.47
N ASN A 43 2.91 -5.77 15.38
CA ASN A 43 2.72 -7.20 15.18
C ASN A 43 1.73 -7.46 14.04
N VAL A 44 0.56 -6.83 14.06
CA VAL A 44 -0.44 -6.96 12.98
C VAL A 44 0.15 -6.58 11.63
N SER A 45 0.98 -5.53 11.56
CA SER A 45 1.61 -5.14 10.30
C SER A 45 2.52 -6.22 9.73
N HIS A 46 3.19 -7.03 10.58
CA HIS A 46 4.03 -8.15 10.15
C HIS A 46 3.22 -9.31 9.58
N ASP A 47 2.02 -9.52 10.10
CA ASP A 47 1.12 -10.60 9.67
C ASP A 47 0.45 -10.30 8.32
N ILE A 48 0.52 -9.06 7.83
CA ILE A 48 0.04 -8.72 6.48
C ILE A 48 0.91 -9.43 5.44
N ASN A 49 0.25 -10.23 4.60
CA ASN A 49 0.87 -10.95 3.49
C ASN A 49 1.24 -9.99 2.35
N LEU A 50 2.48 -9.52 2.37
CA LEU A 50 3.08 -8.69 1.33
C LEU A 50 4.19 -9.46 0.61
N ASP A 51 4.09 -9.53 -0.70
CA ASP A 51 5.20 -9.96 -1.55
C ASP A 51 6.18 -8.79 -1.72
N LEU A 52 7.27 -8.84 -0.95
CA LEU A 52 8.27 -7.77 -0.88
C LEU A 52 9.29 -7.90 -2.01
N ARG A 53 9.37 -6.88 -2.87
CA ARG A 53 10.28 -6.86 -4.01
C ARG A 53 11.44 -5.89 -3.84
N HIS A 54 12.62 -6.31 -4.29
CA HIS A 54 13.85 -5.52 -4.27
C HIS A 54 14.84 -6.03 -5.34
N ASN A 55 14.54 -5.80 -6.61
CA ASN A 55 15.42 -6.18 -7.72
C ASN A 55 15.93 -4.94 -8.46
N ARG A 56 17.02 -5.09 -9.21
CA ARG A 56 17.69 -3.98 -9.92
C ARG A 56 16.77 -3.21 -10.86
N GLN A 57 15.84 -3.89 -11.54
CA GLN A 57 14.92 -3.24 -12.47
C GLN A 57 14.01 -2.23 -11.76
N ILE A 58 13.59 -2.53 -10.52
CA ILE A 58 12.82 -1.59 -9.69
C ILE A 58 13.64 -0.33 -9.39
N PHE A 59 14.94 -0.47 -9.10
CA PHE A 59 15.80 0.68 -8.80
C PHE A 59 16.02 1.57 -10.03
N ASP A 60 16.31 0.97 -11.17
CA ASP A 60 16.54 1.69 -12.43
C ASP A 60 15.26 2.43 -12.86
N GLU A 61 14.10 1.77 -12.77
CA GLU A 61 12.82 2.37 -13.13
C GLU A 61 12.36 3.45 -12.15
N ALA A 62 12.60 3.27 -10.84
CA ALA A 62 12.30 4.28 -9.84
C ALA A 62 13.12 5.56 -10.05
N TRP A 63 14.40 5.43 -10.40
CA TRP A 63 15.24 6.57 -10.76
C TRP A 63 14.67 7.32 -11.97
N ARG A 64 14.32 6.59 -13.04
CA ARG A 64 13.75 7.16 -14.26
C ARG A 64 12.42 7.89 -13.99
N LEU A 65 11.54 7.31 -13.18
CA LEU A 65 10.27 7.91 -12.80
C LEU A 65 10.47 9.13 -11.89
N ALA A 66 11.41 9.09 -10.95
CA ALA A 66 11.74 10.24 -10.11
C ALA A 66 12.19 11.44 -10.96
N LEU A 67 13.04 11.21 -11.96
CA LEU A 67 13.44 12.25 -12.92
C LEU A 67 12.25 12.78 -13.73
N THR A 68 11.43 11.88 -14.27
CA THR A 68 10.26 12.22 -15.11
C THR A 68 9.26 13.09 -14.36
N TYR A 69 8.97 12.75 -13.11
CA TYR A 69 7.99 13.43 -12.26
C TYR A 69 8.61 14.44 -11.29
N LYS A 70 9.88 14.81 -11.50
CA LYS A 70 10.63 15.81 -10.71
C LYS A 70 10.52 15.56 -9.20
N ARG A 71 10.65 14.30 -8.79
CA ARG A 71 10.64 13.90 -7.37
C ARG A 71 12.02 14.11 -6.77
N PRO A 72 12.10 14.68 -5.54
CA PRO A 72 13.38 14.94 -4.89
C PRO A 72 14.06 13.67 -4.34
N THR A 73 13.29 12.59 -4.15
CA THR A 73 13.78 11.29 -3.69
C THR A 73 13.09 10.16 -4.45
N THR A 74 13.64 8.95 -4.37
CA THR A 74 13.10 7.76 -5.04
C THR A 74 12.11 6.95 -4.21
N TYR A 75 11.88 7.30 -2.93
CA TYR A 75 11.02 6.49 -2.03
C TYR A 75 9.61 6.27 -2.61
N ASP A 76 8.94 7.37 -2.98
CA ASP A 76 7.63 7.29 -3.64
C ASP A 76 7.73 6.61 -5.02
N SER A 77 8.83 6.85 -5.73
CA SER A 77 9.05 6.31 -7.07
C SER A 77 9.30 4.80 -7.09
N TYR A 78 9.75 4.19 -5.99
CA TYR A 78 9.84 2.73 -5.88
C TYR A 78 8.46 2.08 -5.94
N TYR A 79 7.45 2.70 -5.33
CA TYR A 79 6.06 2.23 -5.43
C TYR A 79 5.53 2.36 -6.87
N LEU A 80 5.81 3.50 -7.53
CA LEU A 80 5.45 3.69 -8.94
C LEU A 80 6.14 2.67 -9.86
N ALA A 81 7.44 2.44 -9.64
CA ALA A 81 8.23 1.51 -10.44
C ALA A 81 7.71 0.09 -10.31
N LEU A 82 7.47 -0.37 -9.08
CA LEU A 82 6.95 -1.71 -8.83
C LEU A 82 5.59 -1.91 -9.50
N ALA A 83 4.65 -1.00 -9.28
CA ALA A 83 3.32 -1.09 -9.89
C ALA A 83 3.37 -1.11 -11.41
N ARG A 84 4.25 -0.30 -12.02
CA ARG A 84 4.46 -0.29 -13.47
C ARG A 84 5.07 -1.59 -13.99
N LEU A 85 6.04 -2.16 -13.29
CA LEU A 85 6.72 -3.41 -13.70
C LEU A 85 5.81 -4.63 -13.53
N GLU A 86 4.98 -4.66 -12.49
CA GLU A 86 4.03 -5.75 -12.22
C GLU A 86 2.69 -5.58 -12.95
N GLY A 87 2.46 -4.42 -13.59
CA GLY A 87 1.23 -4.12 -14.32
C GLY A 87 -0.01 -4.03 -13.42
N CYS A 88 0.15 -3.55 -12.19
CA CYS A 88 -0.93 -3.45 -11.20
C CYS A 88 -1.25 -1.99 -10.82
N ASP A 89 -2.40 -1.79 -10.19
CA ASP A 89 -2.75 -0.48 -9.63
C ASP A 89 -1.90 -0.18 -8.39
N LEU A 90 -1.46 1.07 -8.25
CA LEU A 90 -0.89 1.59 -7.02
C LEU A 90 -1.95 2.35 -6.24
N TRP A 91 -2.31 1.87 -5.05
CA TRP A 91 -3.16 2.59 -4.12
C TRP A 91 -2.31 3.33 -3.08
N THR A 92 -2.52 4.64 -2.93
CA THR A 92 -1.74 5.46 -1.99
C THR A 92 -2.58 6.46 -1.22
N ALA A 93 -2.15 6.74 0.01
CA ALA A 93 -2.63 7.81 0.87
C ALA A 93 -1.77 9.09 0.79
N ASP A 94 -0.81 9.18 -0.16
CA ASP A 94 -0.08 10.42 -0.43
C ASP A 94 -0.72 11.25 -1.57
N ARG A 95 -1.44 12.31 -1.18
CA ARG A 95 -2.03 13.27 -2.13
C ARG A 95 -1.00 14.01 -2.98
N ARG A 96 0.20 14.24 -2.45
CA ARG A 96 1.28 14.94 -3.19
C ARG A 96 1.77 14.07 -4.33
N LEU A 97 1.89 12.76 -4.10
CA LEU A 97 2.23 11.79 -5.15
C LEU A 97 1.13 11.73 -6.20
N ILE A 98 -0.14 11.57 -5.80
CA ILE A 98 -1.29 11.58 -6.73
C ILE A 98 -1.28 12.81 -7.62
N ASN A 99 -1.18 14.00 -7.04
CA ASN A 99 -1.21 15.24 -7.80
C ASN A 99 -0.04 15.38 -8.78
N ALA A 100 1.11 14.78 -8.49
CA ALA A 100 2.27 14.83 -9.38
C ALA A 100 2.13 13.91 -10.61
N VAL A 101 1.30 12.87 -10.54
CA VAL A 101 1.30 11.80 -11.57
C VAL A 101 -0.06 11.51 -12.21
N LYS A 102 -1.18 11.90 -11.58
CA LYS A 102 -2.54 11.47 -11.97
C LYS A 102 -2.93 11.71 -13.42
N GLU A 103 -2.40 12.75 -14.06
CA GLU A 103 -2.69 13.07 -15.47
C GLU A 103 -2.02 12.10 -16.45
N SER A 104 -0.94 11.44 -16.01
CA SER A 104 -0.10 10.58 -16.85
C SER A 104 -0.11 9.11 -16.46
N LEU A 105 -0.40 8.80 -15.18
CA LEU A 105 -0.40 7.45 -14.63
C LEU A 105 -1.79 7.12 -14.07
N PRO A 106 -2.74 6.69 -14.92
CA PRO A 106 -4.12 6.44 -14.49
C PRO A 106 -4.27 5.24 -13.54
N TRP A 107 -3.26 4.38 -13.44
CA TRP A 107 -3.18 3.24 -12.52
C TRP A 107 -2.73 3.64 -11.10
N VAL A 108 -2.40 4.92 -10.86
CA VAL A 108 -2.16 5.43 -9.50
C VAL A 108 -3.48 5.95 -8.93
N LYS A 109 -3.97 5.31 -7.87
CA LYS A 109 -5.28 5.52 -7.27
C LYS A 109 -5.17 6.14 -5.88
N TRP A 110 -6.05 7.10 -5.59
CA TRP A 110 -6.20 7.64 -4.25
C TRP A 110 -7.02 6.69 -3.39
N ILE A 111 -6.51 6.32 -2.21
CA ILE A 111 -7.23 5.38 -1.33
C ILE A 111 -8.58 5.92 -0.83
N GLY A 112 -8.75 7.25 -0.76
CA GLY A 112 -10.04 7.83 -0.34
C GLY A 112 -11.12 7.79 -1.42
N ASP A 113 -10.79 7.42 -2.66
CA ASP A 113 -11.78 7.15 -3.71
C ASP A 113 -12.27 5.69 -3.65
N TYR A 114 -11.71 4.88 -2.75
CA TYR A 114 -12.14 3.51 -2.55
C TYR A 114 -13.55 3.48 -1.92
N VAL A 115 -14.46 2.79 -2.59
CA VAL A 115 -15.80 2.51 -2.08
C VAL A 115 -15.88 1.03 -1.71
N PRO A 116 -15.99 0.68 -0.42
CA PRO A 116 -16.15 -0.70 0.02
C PRO A 116 -17.43 -1.29 -0.60
N GLN A 117 -17.33 -2.49 -1.19
CA GLN A 117 -18.51 -3.18 -1.68
C GLN A 117 -19.25 -3.83 -0.49
N LYS A 118 -20.53 -3.51 -0.30
CA LYS A 118 -21.38 -4.19 0.69
C LYS A 118 -21.59 -5.64 0.25
N HIS A 119 -21.18 -6.59 1.09
CA HIS A 119 -21.57 -8.00 0.92
C HIS A 119 -23.06 -8.17 1.24
N GLN A 120 -23.80 -8.87 0.36
CA GLN A 120 -25.08 -9.47 0.72
C GLN A 120 -24.78 -10.79 1.45
N GLU A 121 -25.05 -10.85 2.75
CA GLU A 121 -25.08 -12.11 3.48
C GLU A 121 -26.26 -12.95 2.99
N ASN A 122 -26.01 -13.94 2.13
CA ASN A 122 -26.97 -15.01 1.87
C ASN A 122 -26.97 -15.95 3.08
N THR A 123 -27.74 -15.61 4.11
CA THR A 123 -28.15 -16.59 5.12
C THR A 123 -29.38 -17.33 4.62
N GLU A 124 -29.16 -18.45 3.91
CA GLU A 124 -30.13 -19.55 3.87
C GLU A 124 -29.42 -20.80 4.39
N MET A 125 -29.42 -20.95 5.71
CA MET A 125 -29.18 -22.24 6.35
C MET A 125 -30.42 -23.11 6.15
N ASN A 126 -30.40 -23.93 5.11
CA ASN A 126 -31.32 -25.07 4.99
C ASN A 126 -30.99 -26.09 6.08
N PHE A 127 -31.64 -25.97 7.24
CA PHE A 127 -31.77 -27.08 8.18
C PHE A 127 -32.91 -27.98 7.68
N THR A 128 -32.56 -29.08 7.03
CA THR A 128 -33.48 -30.20 6.81
C THR A 128 -33.38 -31.14 8.01
N THR A 129 -34.51 -31.39 8.66
CA THR A 129 -34.80 -32.62 9.42
C THR A 129 -36.08 -33.19 8.86
#